data_AF-A0A914FGT2-F1
#
_entry.id   AF-A0A914FGT2-F1
#
_cell.length_a   1.000
_cell.length_b   1.000
_cell.length_c   1.000
_cell.angle_alpha   90.00
_cell.angle_beta   90.00
_cell.angle_gamma   90.00
#
_symmetry.space_group_name_H-M   'P 1'
#
loop_
_entity.id
_entity.type
_entity.pdbx_description
1 polymer ?
#
loop_
_entity_poly.entity_id
_entity_poly.type
_entity_poly.pdbx_seq_one_letter_code
_entity_poly.pdbx_strand_id
1 'polypeptide(L)'
;MKEETGALKLRKARKHRRDPGFILPLIDPTEKKLGEIRFFGVINDRDRIFLGLFEKWASACVYFSQLYRRHEAKSNGAQPPTTPSPSPEDVEFIARQRKLNAFLLEVVRSLFQDIERTEVLISKVLQFAQKLVDADRASLFFVDHRTNELYSRIFDSGIEGNANVSISTDGLKEFRFPMGKGIAGHVATSGEGVNIANAYEDDRFNSDIDSKTGYHTTTILCMPIFVRKW
;
A
#
# COMPACT_ATOMS: atom_id res chain seq x y z
N MET A 1 -29.57 -5.51 69.73
CA MET A 1 -30.77 -4.66 69.88
C MET A 1 -31.08 -4.05 68.52
N LYS A 2 -32.32 -4.20 68.05
CA LYS A 2 -32.81 -3.54 66.84
C LYS A 2 -33.02 -2.06 67.17
N GLU A 3 -32.46 -1.18 66.37
CA GLU A 3 -32.98 0.17 66.17
C GLU A 3 -33.34 0.34 64.70
N GLU A 4 -34.48 1.00 64.51
CA GLU A 4 -35.11 1.36 63.26
C GLU A 4 -34.26 2.39 62.51
N THR A 5 -33.66 1.98 61.40
CA THR A 5 -33.43 2.74 60.16
C THR A 5 -32.47 1.93 59.30
N GLY A 6 -32.99 1.37 58.21
CA GLY A 6 -32.25 0.48 57.30
C GLY A 6 -31.20 1.21 56.44
N ALA A 7 -30.17 1.77 57.06
CA ALA A 7 -29.04 2.37 56.35
C ALA A 7 -27.75 1.61 56.66
N LEU A 8 -27.39 0.66 55.78
CA LEU A 8 -26.07 0.03 55.74
C LEU A 8 -24.99 1.09 55.42
N LYS A 9 -24.22 1.53 56.42
CA LYS A 9 -23.01 2.34 56.21
C LYS A 9 -21.86 1.46 55.71
N LEU A 10 -21.64 1.44 54.39
CA LEU A 10 -20.48 0.80 53.78
C LEU A 10 -19.21 1.63 54.03
N ARG A 11 -18.25 1.10 54.80
CA ARG A 11 -16.89 1.66 54.91
C ARG A 11 -16.07 1.27 53.69
N LYS A 12 -15.57 2.25 52.91
CA LYS A 12 -14.65 2.02 51.78
C LYS A 12 -13.33 1.40 52.28
N ALA A 13 -13.10 0.14 51.95
CA ALA A 13 -11.80 -0.50 52.13
C ALA A 13 -10.78 0.08 51.12
N ARG A 14 -9.71 0.71 51.61
CA ARG A 14 -8.57 1.11 50.76
C ARG A 14 -7.78 -0.15 50.37
N LYS A 15 -7.94 -0.61 49.13
CA LYS A 15 -7.14 -1.70 48.55
C LYS A 15 -5.72 -1.19 48.23
N HIS A 16 -4.70 -1.76 48.86
CA HIS A 16 -3.30 -1.55 48.50
C HIS A 16 -3.06 -2.15 47.11
N ARG A 17 -2.68 -1.33 46.11
CA ARG A 17 -2.56 -1.76 44.71
C ARG A 17 -1.09 -2.12 44.45
N ARG A 18 -0.79 -3.40 44.17
CA ARG A 18 0.56 -3.87 43.79
C ARG A 18 1.00 -3.22 42.48
N ASP A 19 2.30 -2.97 42.31
CA ASP A 19 2.86 -2.48 41.04
C ASP A 19 2.88 -3.59 39.97
N PRO A 20 2.64 -3.24 38.69
CA PRO A 20 2.63 -4.21 37.60
C PRO A 20 4.04 -4.68 37.24
N GLY A 21 4.19 -5.98 36.97
CA GLY A 21 5.45 -6.59 36.52
C GLY A 21 5.75 -6.37 35.04
N PHE A 22 4.74 -6.06 34.23
CA PHE A 22 4.90 -5.68 32.83
C PHE A 22 3.76 -4.75 32.37
N ILE A 23 4.08 -3.76 31.55
CA ILE A 23 3.13 -2.81 30.99
C ILE A 23 3.25 -2.87 29.48
N LEU A 24 2.15 -3.19 28.81
CA LEU A 24 2.05 -3.18 27.35
C LEU A 24 1.37 -1.88 26.91
N PRO A 25 2.10 -0.90 26.37
CA PRO A 25 1.49 0.31 25.84
C PRO A 25 0.71 -0.03 24.57
N LEU A 26 -0.50 0.52 24.44
CA LEU A 26 -1.27 0.46 23.21
C LEU A 26 -1.08 1.79 22.48
N ILE A 27 -0.52 1.76 21.28
CA ILE A 27 -0.14 2.95 20.52
C ILE A 27 -0.83 2.90 19.15
N ASP A 28 -1.40 4.01 18.72
CA ASP A 28 -2.01 4.10 17.39
C ASP A 28 -0.96 4.29 16.28
N PRO A 29 -1.37 4.20 15.00
CA PRO A 29 -0.46 4.40 13.87
C PRO A 29 0.20 5.79 13.79
N THR A 30 -0.26 6.78 14.58
CA THR A 30 0.30 8.13 14.68
C THR A 30 1.23 8.30 15.88
N GLU A 31 1.65 7.18 16.49
CA GLU A 31 2.47 7.09 17.69
C GLU A 31 1.83 7.64 18.96
N LYS A 32 0.51 7.85 18.96
CA LYS A 32 -0.20 8.36 20.13
C LYS A 32 -0.67 7.22 21.04
N LYS A 33 -0.41 7.36 22.34
CA LYS A 33 -0.79 6.38 23.36
C LYS A 33 -2.31 6.32 23.53
N LEU A 34 -2.90 5.18 23.17
CA LEU A 34 -4.33 4.87 23.34
C LEU A 34 -4.65 4.36 24.76
N GLY A 35 -3.68 3.71 25.39
CA GLY A 35 -3.85 3.11 26.71
C GLY A 35 -2.67 2.22 27.10
N GLU A 36 -2.85 1.43 28.14
CA GLU A 36 -1.87 0.43 28.53
C GLU A 36 -2.55 -0.77 29.20
N ILE A 37 -2.04 -1.97 28.94
CA ILE A 37 -2.44 -3.19 29.61
C ILE A 37 -1.39 -3.52 30.65
N ARG A 38 -1.81 -3.59 31.92
CA ARG A 38 -0.93 -3.86 33.06
C ARG A 38 -1.04 -5.31 33.47
N PHE A 39 0.07 -6.02 33.42
CA PHE A 39 0.19 -7.40 33.85
C PHE A 39 0.87 -7.46 35.22
N PHE A 40 0.25 -8.16 36.15
CA PHE A 40 0.71 -8.27 37.55
C PHE A 40 1.38 -9.62 37.86
N GLY A 41 1.47 -10.51 36.87
CA GLY A 41 2.20 -11.78 36.94
C GLY A 41 3.55 -11.71 36.22
N VAL A 42 4.38 -12.74 36.41
CA VAL A 42 5.68 -12.87 35.71
C VAL A 42 5.42 -13.30 34.27
N ILE A 43 5.94 -12.55 33.31
CA ILE A 43 5.82 -12.85 31.87
C ILE A 43 7.17 -13.35 31.35
N ASN A 44 7.18 -14.54 30.76
CA ASN A 44 8.36 -15.12 30.14
C ASN A 44 8.60 -14.53 28.73
N ASP A 45 9.79 -14.74 28.17
CA ASP A 45 10.17 -14.11 26.89
C ASP A 45 9.36 -14.62 25.68
N ARG A 46 8.87 -15.86 25.74
CA ARG A 46 7.99 -16.41 24.69
C ARG A 46 6.66 -15.66 24.67
N ASP A 47 6.08 -15.42 25.84
CA ASP A 47 4.82 -14.70 25.99
C ASP A 47 4.98 -13.23 25.57
N ARG A 48 6.16 -12.62 25.74
CA ARG A 48 6.43 -11.25 25.26
C ARG A 48 6.27 -11.10 23.74
N ILE A 49 6.67 -12.11 22.96
CA ILE A 49 6.50 -12.09 21.50
C ILE A 49 5.02 -12.10 21.13
N PHE A 50 4.24 -12.98 21.76
CA PHE A 50 2.79 -13.05 21.55
C PHE A 50 2.09 -11.76 22.00
N LEU A 51 2.54 -11.16 23.11
CA LEU A 51 2.05 -9.89 23.59
C LEU A 51 2.37 -8.73 22.64
N GLY A 52 3.51 -8.76 21.95
CA GLY A 52 3.83 -7.77 20.91
C GLY A 52 2.95 -7.89 19.67
N LEU A 53 2.52 -9.10 19.30
CA LEU A 53 1.53 -9.28 18.24
C LEU A 53 0.13 -8.83 18.71
N PHE A 54 -0.23 -9.19 19.94
CA PHE A 54 -1.49 -8.80 20.55
C PHE A 54 -1.60 -7.29 20.74
N GLU A 55 -0.50 -6.61 21.06
CA GLU A 55 -0.40 -5.15 21.15
C GLU A 55 -0.90 -4.50 19.86
N LYS A 56 -0.34 -4.88 18.71
CA LYS A 56 -0.71 -4.31 17.41
C LYS A 56 -2.19 -4.52 17.08
N TRP A 57 -2.71 -5.72 17.36
CA TRP A 57 -4.13 -6.03 17.12
C TRP A 57 -5.05 -5.30 18.08
N ALA A 58 -4.71 -5.25 19.37
CA ALA A 58 -5.47 -4.55 20.39
C ALA A 58 -5.47 -3.03 20.11
N SER A 59 -4.32 -2.46 19.76
CA SER A 59 -4.17 -1.06 19.35
C SER A 59 -5.04 -0.74 18.15
N ALA A 60 -5.03 -1.57 17.10
CA ALA A 60 -5.88 -1.39 15.93
C ALA A 60 -7.38 -1.51 16.26
N CYS A 61 -7.80 -2.53 17.01
CA CYS A 61 -9.21 -2.71 17.40
C CYS A 61 -9.72 -1.55 18.26
N VAL A 62 -8.92 -1.08 19.22
CA VAL A 62 -9.25 0.07 20.06
C VAL A 62 -9.32 1.34 19.21
N TYR A 63 -8.37 1.54 18.31
CA TYR A 63 -8.37 2.66 17.36
C TYR A 63 -9.64 2.65 16.48
N PHE A 64 -9.94 1.54 15.80
CA PHE A 64 -11.13 1.40 14.94
C PHE A 64 -12.45 1.53 15.70
N SER A 65 -12.52 1.04 16.94
CA SER A 65 -13.68 1.24 17.81
C SER A 65 -13.87 2.71 18.17
N GLN A 66 -12.78 3.41 18.50
CA GLN A 66 -12.81 4.87 18.74
C GLN A 66 -13.20 5.64 17.48
N LEU A 67 -12.78 5.14 16.30
CA LEU A 67 -13.18 5.69 15.01
C LEU A 67 -14.67 5.60 14.74
N TYR A 68 -15.24 4.43 14.95
CA TYR A 68 -16.64 4.20 14.71
C TYR A 68 -17.53 5.02 15.66
N ARG A 69 -17.22 5.06 16.96
CA ARG A 69 -18.07 5.71 17.98
C ARG A 69 -18.22 7.21 17.80
N ARG A 70 -17.19 7.91 17.34
CA ARG A 70 -17.31 9.37 17.12
C ARG A 70 -17.85 9.72 15.72
N HIS A 71 -18.00 8.76 14.80
CA HIS A 71 -18.84 8.95 13.60
C HIS A 71 -20.33 8.94 13.99
N GLU A 72 -20.75 8.00 14.86
CA GLU A 72 -22.12 7.97 15.39
C GLU A 72 -22.48 9.23 16.21
N ALA A 73 -21.55 9.77 17.00
CA ALA A 73 -21.79 10.95 17.82
C ALA A 73 -22.06 12.24 17.02
N LYS A 74 -21.54 12.36 15.79
CA LYS A 74 -21.79 13.51 14.90
C LYS A 74 -23.16 13.44 14.21
N SER A 75 -23.73 12.24 14.06
CA SER A 75 -25.05 12.02 13.45
C SER A 75 -26.22 12.42 14.37
N ASN A 76 -26.07 12.29 15.69
CA ASN A 76 -27.23 12.26 16.62
C ASN A 76 -27.22 13.29 17.77
N GLY A 77 -26.32 14.29 17.78
CA GLY A 77 -26.46 15.47 18.65
C GLY A 77 -26.50 15.25 20.18
N ALA A 78 -26.03 14.12 20.72
CA ALA A 78 -26.01 13.83 22.17
C ALA A 78 -24.58 13.76 22.73
N GLN A 79 -24.38 14.29 23.95
CA GLN A 79 -23.08 14.34 24.67
C GLN A 79 -22.52 12.95 25.04
N PRO A 80 -21.18 12.82 25.24
CA PRO A 80 -20.43 11.59 24.96
C PRO A 80 -20.29 10.66 26.19
N PRO A 81 -19.74 9.43 26.00
CA PRO A 81 -18.72 8.98 26.93
C PRO A 81 -17.39 8.69 26.21
N THR A 82 -16.44 9.61 26.46
CA THR A 82 -14.97 9.43 26.52
C THR A 82 -14.30 8.41 25.59
N THR A 83 -13.85 8.85 24.40
CA THR A 83 -12.55 8.52 23.71
C THR A 83 -12.56 9.02 22.25
N PRO A 84 -11.39 9.15 21.57
CA PRO A 84 -11.30 10.04 20.43
C PRO A 84 -11.64 9.50 19.01
N SER A 85 -12.64 10.03 18.28
CA SER A 85 -12.74 10.00 16.81
C SER A 85 -11.42 10.40 16.16
N PRO A 86 -11.14 9.76 15.04
CA PRO A 86 -11.03 10.36 13.74
C PRO A 86 -11.29 11.85 13.63
N SER A 87 -10.25 12.56 13.26
CA SER A 87 -10.43 13.68 12.36
C SER A 87 -11.14 13.22 11.07
N PRO A 88 -11.79 14.12 10.31
CA PRO A 88 -12.27 13.81 8.96
C PRO A 88 -11.18 13.19 8.08
N GLU A 89 -9.94 13.62 8.27
CA GLU A 89 -8.75 13.11 7.60
C GLU A 89 -8.49 11.63 7.92
N ASP A 90 -8.68 11.19 9.16
CA ASP A 90 -8.50 9.78 9.55
C ASP A 90 -9.58 8.86 8.94
N VAL A 91 -10.83 9.34 8.86
CA VAL A 91 -11.93 8.58 8.23
C VAL A 91 -11.68 8.44 6.73
N GLU A 92 -11.27 9.52 6.09
CA GLU A 92 -10.90 9.52 4.67
C GLU A 92 -9.67 8.64 4.42
N PHE A 93 -8.66 8.72 5.29
CA PHE A 93 -7.47 7.88 5.22
C PHE A 93 -7.80 6.39 5.34
N ILE A 94 -8.69 6.00 6.26
CA ILE A 94 -9.11 4.61 6.43
C ILE A 94 -10.01 4.13 5.31
N ALA A 95 -10.93 4.98 4.84
CA ALA A 95 -11.76 4.67 3.68
C ALA A 95 -10.87 4.49 2.43
N ARG A 96 -9.87 5.37 2.25
CA ARG A 96 -8.87 5.29 1.18
C ARG A 96 -8.02 4.02 1.30
N GLN A 97 -7.50 3.70 2.49
CA GLN A 97 -6.75 2.46 2.71
C GLN A 97 -7.61 1.21 2.48
N ARG A 98 -8.88 1.20 2.93
CA ARG A 98 -9.78 0.08 2.67
C ARG A 98 -10.07 -0.09 1.19
N LYS A 99 -10.29 1.01 0.48
CA LYS A 99 -10.51 1.01 -0.98
C LYS A 99 -9.27 0.50 -1.71
N LEU A 100 -8.07 0.96 -1.32
CA LEU A 100 -6.80 0.48 -1.87
C LEU A 100 -6.60 -1.01 -1.58
N ASN A 101 -6.81 -1.46 -0.35
CA ASN A 101 -6.65 -2.88 0.01
C ASN A 101 -7.68 -3.78 -0.70
N ALA A 102 -8.94 -3.35 -0.81
CA ALA A 102 -9.96 -4.08 -1.56
C ALA A 102 -9.59 -4.19 -3.03
N PHE A 103 -9.12 -3.09 -3.63
CA PHE A 103 -8.63 -3.07 -5.01
C PHE A 103 -7.44 -4.01 -5.20
N LEU A 104 -6.43 -3.96 -4.33
CA LEU A 104 -5.28 -4.86 -4.38
C LEU A 104 -5.67 -6.34 -4.28
N LEU A 105 -6.64 -6.68 -3.42
CA LEU A 105 -7.14 -8.05 -3.30
C LEU A 105 -7.88 -8.52 -4.55
N GLU A 106 -8.67 -7.64 -5.19
CA GLU A 106 -9.33 -7.92 -6.45
C GLU A 106 -8.31 -8.16 -7.58
N VAL A 107 -7.28 -7.32 -7.65
CA VAL A 107 -6.15 -7.50 -8.58
C VAL A 107 -5.51 -8.86 -8.39
N VAL A 108 -5.08 -9.19 -7.16
CA VAL A 108 -4.44 -10.46 -6.85
C VAL A 108 -5.32 -11.65 -7.24
N ARG A 109 -6.63 -11.59 -6.95
CA ARG A 109 -7.58 -12.63 -7.36
C ARG A 109 -7.66 -12.80 -8.87
N SER A 110 -7.78 -11.70 -9.62
CA SER A 110 -7.81 -11.76 -11.09
C SER A 110 -6.49 -12.32 -11.63
N LEU A 111 -5.35 -11.95 -11.06
CA LEU A 111 -4.05 -12.45 -11.49
C LEU A 111 -3.93 -13.97 -11.28
N PHE A 112 -4.41 -14.49 -10.15
CA PHE A 112 -4.39 -15.94 -9.88
C PHE A 112 -5.33 -16.76 -10.78
N GLN A 113 -6.40 -16.16 -11.30
CA GLN A 113 -7.34 -16.85 -12.19
C GLN A 113 -6.78 -17.07 -13.60
N ASP A 114 -5.89 -16.19 -14.09
CA ASP A 114 -5.35 -16.23 -15.46
C ASP A 114 -3.89 -16.68 -15.53
N ILE A 115 -3.42 -17.42 -14.52
CA ILE A 115 -2.00 -17.79 -14.38
C ILE A 115 -1.48 -18.64 -15.56
N GLU A 116 -2.37 -19.24 -16.35
CA GLU A 116 -2.03 -20.10 -17.49
C GLU A 116 -1.49 -19.34 -18.71
N ARG A 117 -1.69 -18.01 -18.81
CA ARG A 117 -1.17 -17.19 -19.92
C ARG A 117 -0.39 -15.97 -19.42
N THR A 118 0.93 -16.07 -19.47
CA THR A 118 1.87 -15.04 -18.99
C THR A 118 1.60 -13.66 -19.60
N GLU A 119 1.30 -13.56 -20.90
CA GLU A 119 1.03 -12.30 -21.58
C GLU A 119 -0.25 -11.62 -21.08
N VAL A 120 -1.30 -12.42 -20.87
CA VAL A 120 -2.58 -11.93 -20.32
C VAL A 120 -2.37 -11.41 -18.90
N LEU A 121 -1.61 -12.16 -18.09
CA LEU A 121 -1.26 -11.77 -16.74
C LEU A 121 -0.52 -10.43 -16.71
N ILE A 122 0.54 -10.31 -17.50
CA ILE A 122 1.34 -9.07 -17.59
C ILE A 122 0.47 -7.90 -18.02
N SER A 123 -0.39 -8.07 -19.03
CA SER A 123 -1.26 -7.01 -19.50
C SER A 123 -2.22 -6.52 -18.41
N LYS A 124 -2.76 -7.44 -17.59
CA LYS A 124 -3.62 -7.10 -16.46
C LYS A 124 -2.83 -6.36 -15.38
N VAL A 125 -1.65 -6.84 -14.99
CA VAL A 125 -0.78 -6.15 -14.03
C VAL A 125 -0.49 -4.72 -14.47
N LEU A 126 -0.16 -4.52 -15.75
CA LEU A 126 0.09 -3.21 -16.34
C LEU A 126 -1.11 -2.28 -16.25
N GLN A 127 -2.29 -2.75 -16.66
CA GLN A 127 -3.54 -1.97 -16.56
C GLN A 127 -3.89 -1.61 -15.12
N PHE A 128 -3.62 -2.52 -14.18
CA PHE A 128 -3.85 -2.25 -12.76
C PHE A 128 -2.85 -1.24 -12.20
N ALA A 129 -1.56 -1.38 -12.53
CA ALA A 129 -0.54 -0.41 -12.14
C ALA A 129 -0.87 0.98 -12.68
N GLN A 130 -1.27 1.07 -13.95
CA GLN A 130 -1.71 2.30 -14.60
C GLN A 130 -2.85 2.98 -13.83
N LYS A 131 -3.91 2.24 -13.49
CA LYS A 131 -5.05 2.76 -12.71
C LYS A 131 -4.67 3.15 -11.29
N LEU A 132 -3.72 2.44 -10.67
CA LEU A 132 -3.30 2.71 -9.30
C LEU A 132 -2.56 4.04 -9.17
N VAL A 133 -1.73 4.38 -10.16
CA VAL A 133 -0.96 5.62 -10.20
C VAL A 133 -1.66 6.74 -10.98
N ASP A 134 -2.88 6.50 -11.46
CA ASP A 134 -3.68 7.43 -12.27
C ASP A 134 -2.90 7.94 -13.51
N ALA A 135 -2.24 7.01 -14.22
CA ALA A 135 -1.45 7.34 -15.41
C ALA A 135 -2.24 7.18 -16.71
N ASP A 136 -2.00 8.09 -17.65
CA ASP A 136 -2.59 8.07 -18.99
C ASP A 136 -2.15 6.85 -19.81
N ARG A 137 -0.89 6.42 -19.64
CA ARG A 137 -0.28 5.26 -20.33
C ARG A 137 0.65 4.50 -19.40
N ALA A 138 0.80 3.20 -19.64
CA ALA A 138 1.80 2.37 -18.99
C ALA A 138 2.43 1.39 -19.99
N SER A 139 3.70 1.05 -19.79
CA SER A 139 4.44 0.11 -20.64
C SER A 139 5.42 -0.70 -19.82
N LEU A 140 5.61 -1.97 -20.20
CA LEU A 140 6.60 -2.86 -19.59
C LEU A 140 7.62 -3.25 -20.65
N PHE A 141 8.90 -3.15 -20.29
CA PHE A 141 10.02 -3.55 -21.13
C PHE A 141 10.81 -4.65 -20.43
N PHE A 142 11.10 -5.70 -21.17
CA PHE A 142 11.98 -6.80 -20.79
C PHE A 142 13.40 -6.51 -21.24
N VAL A 143 14.37 -6.96 -20.44
CA VAL A 143 15.79 -6.84 -20.76
C VAL A 143 16.27 -8.08 -21.49
N ASP A 144 16.76 -7.93 -22.72
CA ASP A 144 17.52 -8.94 -23.44
C ASP A 144 19.02 -8.66 -23.30
N HIS A 145 19.65 -9.33 -22.33
CA HIS A 145 21.10 -9.17 -22.09
C HIS A 145 21.97 -9.71 -23.23
N ARG A 146 21.45 -10.56 -24.13
CA ARG A 146 22.24 -11.12 -25.24
C ARG A 146 22.40 -10.10 -26.35
N THR A 147 21.36 -9.34 -26.67
CA THR A 147 21.42 -8.27 -27.67
C THR A 147 21.66 -6.89 -27.06
N ASN A 148 21.64 -6.78 -25.74
CA ASN A 148 21.75 -5.53 -24.99
C ASN A 148 20.63 -4.54 -25.38
N GLU A 149 19.40 -5.05 -25.44
CA GLU A 149 18.21 -4.31 -25.87
C GLU A 149 17.07 -4.47 -24.86
N LEU A 150 16.15 -3.51 -24.90
CA LEU A 150 14.86 -3.56 -24.25
C LEU A 150 13.79 -3.93 -25.27
N TYR A 151 12.87 -4.82 -24.89
CA TYR A 151 11.76 -5.22 -25.75
C TYR A 151 10.42 -5.25 -25.02
N SER A 152 9.33 -4.92 -25.72
CA SER A 152 7.97 -5.03 -25.18
C SER A 152 7.05 -5.80 -26.12
N ARG A 153 6.31 -6.75 -25.54
CA ARG A 153 5.24 -7.52 -26.21
C ARG A 153 3.85 -6.88 -26.07
N ILE A 154 3.71 -6.00 -25.09
CA ILE A 154 2.44 -5.40 -24.69
C ILE A 154 2.68 -3.89 -24.73
N PHE A 155 2.77 -3.37 -25.94
CA PHE A 155 2.85 -1.95 -26.18
C PHE A 155 1.44 -1.42 -26.47
N ASP A 156 1.13 -0.25 -25.92
CA ASP A 156 -0.21 0.32 -25.88
C ASP A 156 -0.90 0.25 -27.26
N SER A 157 -2.16 -0.19 -27.25
CA SER A 157 -3.00 -0.61 -28.38
C SER A 157 -3.34 0.49 -29.40
N GLY A 158 -2.68 1.65 -29.32
CA GLY A 158 -2.89 2.80 -30.21
C GLY A 158 -1.86 2.94 -31.33
N ILE A 159 -0.90 2.02 -31.45
CA ILE A 159 0.25 2.18 -32.35
C ILE A 159 0.14 1.17 -33.49
N GLU A 160 -0.88 1.37 -34.32
CA GLU A 160 -0.91 0.83 -35.68
C GLU A 160 0.03 1.66 -36.56
N GLY A 161 1.33 1.39 -36.48
CA GLY A 161 2.30 1.91 -37.45
C GLY A 161 3.59 2.46 -36.86
N ASN A 162 4.69 1.80 -37.22
CA ASN A 162 6.00 2.44 -37.46
C ASN A 162 6.83 3.01 -36.29
N ALA A 163 7.09 2.18 -35.28
CA ALA A 163 8.40 2.26 -34.62
C ALA A 163 8.88 0.86 -34.24
N ASN A 164 10.07 0.47 -34.71
CA ASN A 164 10.87 -0.71 -34.32
C ASN A 164 10.11 -1.99 -33.93
N VAL A 165 9.12 -2.39 -34.73
CA VAL A 165 8.40 -3.65 -34.52
C VAL A 165 9.21 -4.78 -35.16
N SER A 166 9.85 -5.58 -34.32
CA SER A 166 10.49 -6.83 -34.69
C SER A 166 9.53 -8.01 -34.51
N ILE A 167 9.73 -9.07 -35.29
CA ILE A 167 9.06 -10.36 -35.04
C ILE A 167 10.03 -11.20 -34.21
N SER A 168 9.62 -11.55 -32.99
CA SER A 168 10.39 -12.44 -32.12
C SER A 168 10.44 -13.86 -32.67
N THR A 169 11.35 -14.67 -32.12
CA THR A 169 11.55 -16.07 -32.54
C THR A 169 10.30 -16.96 -32.41
N ASP A 170 9.34 -16.58 -31.56
CA ASP A 170 8.04 -17.23 -31.37
C ASP A 170 6.93 -16.63 -32.28
N GLY A 171 7.28 -15.74 -33.22
CA GLY A 171 6.36 -15.17 -34.21
C GLY A 171 5.54 -13.98 -33.71
N LEU A 172 5.82 -13.45 -32.51
CA LEU A 172 5.09 -12.33 -31.93
C LEU A 172 5.72 -10.98 -32.33
N LYS A 173 4.89 -9.94 -32.43
CA LYS A 173 5.37 -8.57 -32.68
C LYS A 173 5.88 -7.97 -31.37
N GLU A 174 7.09 -7.43 -31.39
CA GLU A 174 7.74 -6.82 -30.24
C GLU A 174 8.38 -5.48 -30.63
N PHE A 175 8.17 -4.46 -29.79
CA PHE A 175 8.87 -3.19 -29.91
C PHE A 175 10.26 -3.29 -29.28
N ARG A 176 11.34 -2.93 -30.01
CA ARG A 176 12.73 -3.02 -29.52
C ARG A 176 13.52 -1.71 -29.59
N PHE A 177 14.40 -1.49 -28.60
CA PHE A 177 15.39 -0.40 -28.62
C PHE A 177 16.62 -0.70 -27.73
N PRO A 178 17.78 -0.05 -27.97
CA PRO A 178 19.01 -0.32 -27.21
C PRO A 178 18.89 -0.03 -25.71
N MET A 179 19.51 -0.90 -24.90
CA MET A 179 19.68 -0.67 -23.46
C MET A 179 20.62 0.53 -23.26
N GLY A 180 20.09 1.59 -22.64
CA GLY A 180 20.77 2.89 -22.49
C GLY A 180 20.13 4.05 -23.26
N LYS A 181 19.17 3.78 -24.18
CA LYS A 181 18.38 4.85 -24.82
C LYS A 181 17.10 5.13 -24.03
N GLY A 182 16.81 6.41 -23.79
CA GLY A 182 15.58 6.83 -23.11
C GLY A 182 15.61 6.56 -21.59
N ILE A 183 14.54 7.00 -20.91
CA ILE A 183 14.38 6.79 -19.46
C ILE A 183 14.36 5.30 -19.10
N ALA A 184 13.64 4.47 -19.87
CA ALA A 184 13.58 3.04 -19.64
C ALA A 184 14.97 2.37 -19.77
N GLY A 185 15.77 2.79 -20.77
CA GLY A 185 17.14 2.33 -20.94
C GLY A 185 18.05 2.73 -19.77
N HIS A 186 17.90 3.95 -19.27
CA HIS A 186 18.63 4.42 -18.09
C HIS A 186 18.29 3.60 -16.84
N VAL A 187 17.00 3.43 -16.53
CA VAL A 187 16.54 2.65 -15.36
C VAL A 187 16.96 1.19 -15.46
N ALA A 188 16.90 0.58 -16.65
CA ALA A 188 17.36 -0.78 -16.86
C ALA A 188 18.87 -0.95 -16.61
N THR A 189 19.65 0.09 -16.87
CA THR A 189 21.12 0.07 -16.71
C THR A 189 21.53 0.41 -15.29
N SER A 190 20.92 1.43 -14.67
CA SER A 190 21.26 1.86 -13.31
C SER A 190 20.64 0.96 -12.24
N GLY A 191 19.49 0.35 -12.53
CA GLY A 191 18.70 -0.35 -11.52
C GLY A 191 18.06 0.59 -10.49
N GLU A 192 18.05 1.90 -10.76
CA GLU A 192 17.45 2.92 -9.90
C GLU A 192 16.17 3.46 -10.53
N GLY A 193 15.11 3.57 -9.72
CA GLY A 193 13.85 4.16 -10.16
C GLY A 193 13.96 5.67 -10.39
N VAL A 194 13.22 6.18 -11.36
CA VAL A 194 13.22 7.59 -11.72
C VAL A 194 11.78 8.12 -11.75
N ASN A 195 11.58 9.30 -11.16
CA ASN A 195 10.32 10.04 -11.17
C ASN A 195 10.57 11.45 -11.73
N ILE A 196 10.03 11.73 -12.91
CA ILE A 196 10.28 12.94 -13.71
C ILE A 196 9.00 13.75 -13.78
N ALA A 197 9.06 15.01 -13.35
CA ALA A 197 7.94 15.94 -13.40
C ALA A 197 7.76 16.61 -14.78
N ASN A 198 8.84 16.75 -15.56
CA ASN A 198 8.80 17.23 -16.94
C ASN A 198 9.76 16.42 -17.82
N ALA A 199 9.22 15.57 -18.70
CA ALA A 199 10.02 14.70 -19.55
C ALA A 199 10.90 15.47 -20.54
N TYR A 200 10.43 16.60 -21.07
CA TYR A 200 11.17 17.38 -22.09
C TYR A 200 12.32 18.20 -21.50
N GLU A 201 12.39 18.32 -20.17
CA GLU A 201 13.51 18.95 -19.45
C GLU A 201 14.58 17.93 -19.03
N ASP A 202 14.33 16.63 -19.20
CA ASP A 202 15.30 15.58 -18.86
C ASP A 202 16.09 15.15 -20.10
N ASP A 203 17.41 15.35 -20.09
CA ASP A 203 18.31 15.00 -21.20
C ASP A 203 18.25 13.52 -21.61
N ARG A 204 17.81 12.64 -20.71
CA ARG A 204 17.70 11.20 -20.97
C ARG A 204 16.40 10.85 -21.69
N PHE A 205 15.44 11.76 -21.79
CA PHE A 205 14.16 11.52 -22.45
C PHE A 205 14.33 11.43 -23.97
N ASN A 206 13.58 10.51 -24.59
CA ASN A 206 13.63 10.28 -26.02
C ASN A 206 12.32 10.74 -26.69
N SER A 207 12.30 12.00 -27.13
CA SER A 207 11.14 12.63 -27.79
C SER A 207 10.83 12.07 -29.19
N ASP A 208 11.70 11.23 -29.76
CA ASP A 208 11.46 10.54 -31.04
C ASP A 208 10.16 9.72 -31.00
N ILE A 209 9.84 9.12 -29.85
CA ILE A 209 8.68 8.24 -29.70
C ILE A 209 7.39 9.06 -29.64
N ASP A 210 7.39 10.14 -28.89
CA ASP A 210 6.29 11.11 -28.83
C ASP A 210 5.98 11.68 -30.21
N SER A 211 7.03 12.11 -30.93
CA SER A 211 6.91 12.68 -32.27
C SER A 211 6.29 11.71 -33.28
N LYS A 212 6.61 10.41 -33.17
CA LYS A 212 6.05 9.36 -34.04
C LYS A 212 4.63 8.96 -33.66
N THR A 213 4.30 8.99 -32.37
CA THR A 213 2.99 8.55 -31.86
C THR A 213 1.98 9.69 -31.79
N GLY A 214 2.41 10.94 -31.96
CA GLY A 214 1.59 12.13 -31.74
C GLY A 214 1.21 12.34 -30.27
N TYR A 215 1.85 11.61 -29.35
CA TYR A 215 1.63 11.73 -27.92
C TYR A 215 2.62 12.72 -27.31
N HIS A 216 2.21 13.41 -26.25
CA HIS A 216 3.06 14.31 -25.50
C HIS A 216 3.21 13.84 -24.05
N THR A 217 4.36 13.27 -23.75
CA THR A 217 4.71 12.77 -22.43
C THR A 217 5.12 13.93 -21.53
N THR A 218 4.35 14.20 -20.48
CA THR A 218 4.63 15.28 -19.53
C THR A 218 5.41 14.78 -18.32
N THR A 219 4.89 13.74 -17.65
CA THR A 219 5.48 13.13 -16.46
C THR A 219 5.84 11.67 -16.71
N ILE A 220 6.88 11.17 -16.03
CA ILE A 220 7.33 9.78 -16.18
C ILE A 220 7.67 9.22 -14.80
N LEU A 221 7.05 8.08 -14.45
CA LEU A 221 7.49 7.23 -13.35
C LEU A 221 7.98 5.91 -13.92
N CYS A 222 9.26 5.60 -13.75
CA CYS A 222 9.88 4.38 -14.26
C CYS A 222 10.61 3.64 -13.14
N MET A 223 10.25 2.38 -12.93
CA MET A 223 10.78 1.55 -11.84
C MET A 223 11.36 0.24 -12.38
N PRO A 224 12.53 -0.21 -11.89
CA PRO A 224 13.10 -1.48 -12.28
C PRO A 224 12.38 -2.64 -11.57
N ILE A 225 12.19 -3.74 -12.29
CA ILE A 225 11.59 -4.97 -11.75
C ILE A 225 12.65 -6.07 -11.79
N PHE A 226 13.09 -6.52 -10.62
CA PHE A 226 14.06 -7.60 -10.50
C PHE A 226 13.35 -8.93 -10.24
N VAL A 227 13.61 -9.92 -11.10
CA VAL A 227 13.17 -11.28 -10.85
C VAL A 227 14.16 -11.92 -9.87
N ARG A 228 13.66 -12.37 -8.72
CA ARG A 228 14.47 -13.09 -7.73
C ARG A 228 14.93 -14.41 -8.36
N LYS A 229 16.23 -14.57 -8.57
CA LYS A 229 16.81 -15.87 -8.93
C LYS A 229 16.73 -16.78 -7.71
N TRP A 230 16.13 -17.95 -7.89
CA TRP A 230 16.11 -19.02 -6.89
C TRP A 230 17.38 -19.85 -7.01
#